data_AF-A0A1H6QDJ5-F1
#
_entry.id   AF-A0A1H6QDJ5-F1
#
_cell.length_a   1.000
_cell.length_b   1.000
_cell.length_c   1.000
_cell.angle_alpha   90.00
_cell.angle_beta   90.00
_cell.angle_gamma   90.00
#
_symmetry.space_group_name_H-M   'P 1'
#
loop_
_entity.id
_entity.type
_entity.pdbx_description
1 polymer ?
#
loop_
_entity_poly.entity_id
_entity_poly.type
_entity_poly.pdbx_seq_one_letter_code
_entity_poly.pdbx_strand_id
1 'polypeptide(L)'
;MSEYNKIVKKTQSSRGNENPPFDYRLVYSPLDDGYRYDLIIQNASKTMKHIKALAYSDALNDKYYPTLGIFEEARYNLKKDYVNKKEGYYKGFALSGKVKREGELRLYLSYENENKRVSEVYRIHYEN
;
A
#
# COMPACT_ATOMS: atom_id res chain seq x y z
N MET A 1 -15.12 -15.49 -6.93
CA MET A 1 -13.76 -15.06 -6.52
C MET A 1 -13.88 -13.74 -5.77
N SER A 2 -13.41 -13.67 -4.51
CA SER A 2 -13.49 -12.47 -3.65
C SER A 2 -12.72 -11.28 -4.24
N GLU A 3 -13.08 -10.05 -3.85
CA GLU A 3 -12.36 -8.83 -4.27
C GLU A 3 -10.86 -8.91 -3.94
N TYR A 4 -10.52 -9.36 -2.73
CA TYR A 4 -9.14 -9.59 -2.30
C TYR A 4 -8.37 -10.50 -3.26
N ASN A 5 -8.93 -11.66 -3.64
CA ASN A 5 -8.24 -12.59 -4.55
C ASN A 5 -8.02 -11.98 -5.94
N LYS A 6 -8.94 -11.12 -6.42
CA LYS A 6 -8.75 -10.37 -7.68
C LYS A 6 -7.60 -9.37 -7.56
N ILE A 7 -7.53 -8.64 -6.44
CA ILE A 7 -6.47 -7.66 -6.18
C ILE A 7 -5.12 -8.37 -6.08
N VAL A 8 -4.99 -9.45 -5.31
CA VAL A 8 -3.75 -10.23 -5.20
C VAL A 8 -3.30 -10.70 -6.57
N LYS A 9 -4.19 -11.32 -7.37
CA LYS A 9 -3.84 -11.80 -8.71
C LYS A 9 -3.37 -10.67 -9.63
N LYS A 10 -4.07 -9.53 -9.65
CA LYS A 10 -3.69 -8.33 -10.42
C LYS A 10 -2.31 -7.81 -9.98
N THR A 11 -2.07 -7.77 -8.67
CA THR A 11 -0.83 -7.24 -8.09
C THR A 11 0.35 -8.14 -8.44
N GLN A 12 0.18 -9.45 -8.30
CA GLN A 12 1.19 -10.46 -8.61
C GLN A 12 1.58 -10.46 -10.09
N SER A 13 0.62 -10.32 -11.01
CA SER A 13 0.91 -10.38 -12.46
C SER A 13 1.37 -9.05 -13.04
N SER A 14 1.27 -7.95 -12.31
CA SER A 14 1.67 -6.63 -12.78
C SER A 14 3.19 -6.45 -12.69
N ARG A 15 3.77 -5.79 -13.70
CA ARG A 15 5.15 -5.29 -13.60
C ARG A 15 5.26 -4.14 -12.60
N GLY A 16 4.16 -3.43 -12.36
CA GLY A 16 4.12 -2.23 -11.52
C GLY A 16 4.68 -1.01 -12.24
N ASN A 17 4.08 0.15 -11.97
CA ASN A 17 4.54 1.44 -12.44
C ASN A 17 5.63 1.98 -11.51
N GLU A 18 6.54 2.77 -12.06
CA GLU A 18 7.48 3.59 -11.30
C GLU A 18 6.86 4.95 -10.95
N ASN A 19 7.52 5.70 -10.07
CA ASN A 19 7.19 7.09 -9.73
C ASN A 19 5.73 7.28 -9.24
N PRO A 20 5.37 6.66 -8.11
CA PRO A 20 4.06 6.87 -7.52
C PRO A 20 3.80 8.34 -7.17
N PRO A 21 2.53 8.80 -7.18
CA PRO A 21 2.18 10.19 -6.81
C PRO A 21 2.09 10.39 -5.29
N PHE A 22 3.04 9.82 -4.56
CA PHE A 22 3.19 9.90 -3.11
C PHE A 22 4.63 9.56 -2.75
N ASP A 23 5.07 10.04 -1.59
CA ASP A 23 6.33 9.61 -1.01
C ASP A 23 6.11 8.26 -0.32
N TYR A 24 7.12 7.40 -0.39
CA TYR A 24 7.12 6.16 0.34
C TYR A 24 8.47 5.90 0.99
N ARG A 25 8.46 5.05 2.02
CA ARG A 25 9.65 4.46 2.61
C ARG A 25 9.36 3.01 2.96
N LEU A 26 10.24 2.12 2.55
CA LEU A 26 10.19 0.71 2.90
C LEU A 26 11.31 0.42 3.89
N VAL A 27 10.94 -0.01 5.10
CA VAL A 27 11.90 -0.33 6.17
C VAL A 27 11.75 -1.80 6.52
N TYR A 28 12.87 -2.50 6.64
CA TYR A 28 12.91 -3.87 7.16
C TYR A 28 13.50 -3.89 8.58
N SER A 29 12.90 -4.72 9.43
CA SER A 29 13.37 -5.02 10.78
C SER A 29 13.56 -6.54 10.90
N PRO A 30 14.73 -7.01 11.35
CA PRO A 30 14.99 -8.44 11.47
C PRO A 30 14.07 -9.09 12.50
N LEU A 31 13.72 -10.34 12.23
CA LEU A 31 13.01 -11.27 13.11
C LEU A 31 13.76 -12.61 13.13
N ASP A 32 13.45 -13.49 14.07
CA ASP A 32 14.07 -14.82 14.14
C ASP A 32 13.88 -15.65 12.86
N ASP A 33 12.77 -15.44 12.16
CA ASP A 33 12.40 -16.16 10.92
C ASP A 33 12.10 -15.16 9.77
N GLY A 34 13.09 -14.33 9.46
CA GLY A 34 13.05 -13.38 8.34
C GLY A 34 12.95 -11.93 8.80
N TYR A 35 12.03 -11.16 8.21
CA TYR A 35 11.94 -9.73 8.43
C TYR A 35 10.48 -9.29 8.56
N ARG A 36 10.24 -8.28 9.40
CA ARG A 36 9.05 -7.45 9.30
C ARG A 36 9.39 -6.27 8.40
N TYR A 37 8.53 -5.97 7.43
CA TYR A 37 8.58 -4.70 6.73
C TYR A 37 7.51 -3.74 7.26
N ASP A 38 7.80 -2.44 7.15
CA ASP A 38 6.83 -1.35 7.24
C ASP A 38 6.95 -0.51 5.96
N LEU A 39 5.93 -0.60 5.10
CA LEU A 39 5.77 0.28 3.94
C LEU A 39 4.97 1.51 4.37
N ILE A 40 5.64 2.65 4.49
CA ILE A 40 5.05 3.92 4.91
C ILE A 40 4.76 4.75 3.65
N ILE A 41 3.55 5.27 3.54
CA ILE A 41 3.09 6.09 2.41
C ILE A 41 2.55 7.42 2.94
N GLN A 42 3.00 8.54 2.37
CA GLN A 42 2.64 9.89 2.82
C GLN A 42 2.81 10.92 1.70
N ASN A 43 2.53 12.19 2.00
CA ASN A 43 2.78 13.33 1.10
C ASN A 43 2.21 13.14 -0.32
N ALA A 44 0.99 12.60 -0.44
CA ALA A 44 0.35 12.41 -1.73
C ALA A 44 0.29 13.73 -2.52
N SER A 45 0.78 13.72 -3.76
CA SER A 45 0.83 14.92 -4.62
C SER A 45 -0.53 15.32 -5.18
N LYS A 46 -1.53 14.45 -5.00
CA LYS A 46 -2.94 14.68 -5.36
C LYS A 46 -3.86 14.16 -4.25
N THR A 47 -5.07 14.70 -4.19
CA THR A 47 -6.10 14.17 -3.29
C THR A 47 -6.46 12.74 -3.66
N MET A 48 -6.40 11.84 -2.69
CA MET A 48 -6.77 10.43 -2.81
C MET A 48 -7.85 10.13 -1.78
N LYS A 49 -9.08 9.88 -2.25
CA LYS A 49 -10.21 9.51 -1.39
C LYS A 49 -10.46 8.01 -1.47
N HIS A 50 -10.95 7.45 -0.37
CA HIS A 50 -11.42 6.06 -0.29
C HIS A 50 -10.35 5.06 -0.75
N ILE A 51 -9.15 5.25 -0.20
CA ILE A 51 -7.97 4.47 -0.54
C ILE A 51 -8.21 3.00 -0.21
N LYS A 52 -7.95 2.15 -1.20
CA LYS A 52 -7.73 0.71 -1.03
C LYS A 52 -6.29 0.38 -1.40
N ALA A 53 -5.58 -0.32 -0.53
CA ALA A 53 -4.19 -0.67 -0.75
C ALA A 53 -3.90 -2.13 -0.37
N LEU A 54 -2.94 -2.75 -1.06
CA LEU A 54 -2.39 -4.07 -0.73
C LEU A 54 -0.89 -4.09 -1.01
N ALA A 55 -0.09 -4.52 -0.04
CA ALA A 55 1.35 -4.71 -0.19
C ALA A 55 1.66 -6.18 -0.48
N TYR A 56 2.19 -6.45 -1.68
CA TYR A 56 2.53 -7.78 -2.15
C TYR A 56 4.04 -8.01 -2.14
N SER A 57 4.45 -9.16 -1.63
CA SER A 57 5.80 -9.70 -1.72
C SER A 57 5.74 -11.15 -2.18
N ASP A 58 6.67 -11.57 -3.04
CA ASP A 58 6.86 -12.98 -3.40
C ASP A 58 7.56 -13.78 -2.29
N ALA A 59 8.00 -13.11 -1.22
CA ALA A 59 8.65 -13.68 -0.05
C ALA A 59 7.75 -13.73 1.18
N LEU A 60 6.43 -13.59 1.03
CA LEU A 60 5.47 -13.53 2.14
C LEU A 60 5.72 -14.65 3.17
N ASN A 61 5.86 -14.25 4.44
CA ASN A 61 5.96 -15.15 5.60
C ASN A 61 4.74 -14.99 6.51
N ASP A 62 3.56 -15.00 5.91
CA ASP A 62 2.27 -14.90 6.60
C ASP A 62 1.16 -15.52 5.72
N LYS A 63 -0.06 -15.66 6.24
CA LYS A 63 -1.22 -16.20 5.51
C LYS A 63 -1.84 -15.20 4.54
N TYR A 64 -1.73 -13.90 4.83
CA TYR A 64 -2.37 -12.84 4.06
C TYR A 64 -1.43 -11.67 3.82
N TYR A 65 -1.65 -10.98 2.70
CA TYR A 65 -0.97 -9.73 2.40
C TYR A 65 -1.58 -8.58 3.21
N PRO A 66 -0.78 -7.66 3.75
CA PRO A 66 -1.29 -6.48 4.43
C PRO A 66 -2.15 -5.62 3.50
N THR A 67 -3.31 -5.20 4.01
CA THR A 67 -4.27 -4.37 3.26
C THR A 67 -4.70 -3.15 4.05
N LEU A 68 -5.29 -2.19 3.35
CA LEU A 68 -5.98 -1.05 3.95
C LEU A 68 -7.19 -0.71 3.09
N GLY A 69 -8.36 -0.55 3.71
CA GLY A 69 -9.62 -0.14 3.06
C GLY A 69 -10.27 -1.24 2.21
N ILE A 70 -9.80 -2.49 2.28
CA ILE A 70 -10.37 -3.62 1.53
C ILE A 70 -11.42 -4.34 2.37
N PHE A 71 -11.16 -4.53 3.66
CA PHE A 71 -12.05 -5.25 4.57
C PHE A 71 -12.72 -4.32 5.58
N GLU A 72 -12.10 -3.18 5.85
CA GLU A 72 -12.53 -2.21 6.84
C GLU A 72 -13.64 -1.30 6.28
N GLU A 73 -14.59 -0.93 7.14
CA GLU A 73 -15.58 0.11 6.81
C GLU A 73 -14.97 1.53 6.86
N ALA A 74 -13.84 1.67 7.56
CA ALA A 74 -13.17 2.94 7.76
C ALA A 74 -12.67 3.53 6.43
N ARG A 75 -12.93 4.83 6.25
CA ARG A 75 -12.46 5.58 5.08
C ARG A 75 -11.06 6.12 5.32
N TYR A 76 -10.17 5.84 4.38
CA TYR A 76 -8.82 6.38 4.37
C TYR A 76 -8.65 7.33 3.19
N ASN A 77 -8.28 8.57 3.50
CA ASN A 77 -8.04 9.61 2.52
C ASN A 77 -6.68 10.26 2.78
N LEU A 78 -5.98 10.63 1.71
CA LEU A 78 -4.78 11.47 1.77
C LEU A 78 -5.00 12.74 0.96
N LYS A 79 -4.60 13.87 1.55
CA LYS A 79 -4.60 15.18 0.89
C LYS A 79 -3.39 15.96 1.37
N LYS A 80 -2.67 16.55 0.42
CA LYS A 80 -1.47 17.35 0.70
C LYS A 80 -1.80 18.44 1.73
N ASP A 81 -0.96 18.54 2.76
CA ASP A 81 -1.03 19.54 3.83
C ASP A 81 -2.39 19.60 4.57
N TYR A 82 -3.15 18.50 4.59
CA TYR A 82 -4.47 18.45 5.22
C TYR A 82 -4.66 17.17 6.05
N VAL A 83 -5.04 17.34 7.32
CA VAL A 83 -5.36 16.25 8.24
C VAL A 83 -6.68 16.56 8.93
N ASN A 84 -7.64 15.65 8.80
CA ASN A 84 -8.91 15.67 9.51
C ASN A 84 -9.35 14.23 9.75
N LYS A 85 -8.99 13.69 10.92
CA LYS A 85 -9.27 12.29 11.28
C LYS A 85 -10.76 11.98 11.37
N LYS A 86 -11.61 12.97 11.74
CA LYS A 86 -13.07 12.79 11.79
C LYS A 86 -13.65 12.52 10.39
N GLU A 87 -13.03 13.07 9.36
CA GLU A 87 -13.40 12.85 7.95
C GLU A 87 -12.55 11.78 7.26
N GLY A 88 -11.69 11.08 8.00
CA GLY A 88 -10.80 10.04 7.46
C GLY A 88 -9.61 10.57 6.64
N TYR A 89 -9.25 11.85 6.77
CA TYR A 89 -8.03 12.40 6.16
C TYR A 89 -6.84 12.28 7.11
N TYR A 90 -5.83 11.53 6.68
CA TYR A 90 -4.61 11.24 7.44
C TYR A 90 -3.39 11.88 6.77
N LYS A 91 -2.30 12.01 7.53
CA LYS A 91 -1.00 12.47 7.01
C LYS A 91 -0.34 11.40 6.11
N GLY A 92 -0.64 10.14 6.36
CA GLY A 92 -0.08 8.96 5.71
C GLY A 92 -0.66 7.70 6.33
N PHE A 93 -0.26 6.54 5.81
CA PHE A 93 -0.59 5.22 6.37
C PHE A 93 0.59 4.26 6.18
N ALA A 94 0.57 3.15 6.91
CA ALA A 94 1.56 2.10 6.78
C ALA A 94 0.90 0.75 6.51
N LEU A 95 1.59 -0.08 5.72
CA LEU A 95 1.27 -1.49 5.53
C LEU A 95 2.45 -2.31 6.06
N SER A 96 2.18 -3.16 7.04
CA SER A 96 3.21 -3.92 7.74
C SER A 96 2.98 -5.41 7.54
N GLY A 97 4.01 -6.12 7.09
CA GLY A 97 3.93 -7.56 6.83
C GLY A 97 5.22 -8.27 7.19
N LYS A 98 5.17 -9.61 7.17
CA LYS A 98 6.33 -10.46 7.39
C LYS A 98 6.77 -11.10 6.09
N VAL A 99 8.08 -11.17 5.87
CA VAL A 99 8.69 -11.81 4.70
C VAL A 99 9.91 -12.63 5.10
N LYS A 100 10.26 -13.63 4.31
CA LYS A 100 11.45 -14.46 4.51
C LYS A 100 12.75 -13.74 4.15
N ARG A 101 12.70 -12.80 3.22
CA ARG A 101 13.86 -12.04 2.71
C ARG A 101 13.43 -10.60 2.42
N GLU A 102 14.35 -9.66 2.59
CA GLU A 102 14.18 -8.28 2.15
C GLU A 102 14.08 -8.21 0.63
N GLY A 103 13.45 -7.16 0.12
CA GLY A 103 13.32 -6.94 -1.31
C GLY A 103 12.28 -5.88 -1.65
N GLU A 104 12.05 -5.72 -2.94
CA GLU A 104 11.01 -4.83 -3.46
C GLU A 104 9.61 -5.35 -3.11
N LEU A 105 8.66 -4.42 -2.97
CA LEU A 105 7.23 -4.75 -2.88
C LEU A 105 6.49 -4.29 -4.14
N ARG A 106 5.38 -4.96 -4.43
CA ARG A 106 4.35 -4.40 -5.32
C ARG A 106 3.21 -3.85 -4.49
N LEU A 107 2.89 -2.58 -4.66
CA LEU A 107 1.77 -1.93 -4.00
C LEU A 107 0.61 -1.79 -4.98
N TYR A 108 -0.48 -2.51 -4.75
CA TYR A 108 -1.75 -2.12 -5.33
C TYR A 108 -2.29 -0.89 -4.61
N LEU A 109 -2.73 0.10 -5.39
CA LEU A 109 -3.38 1.29 -4.87
C LEU A 109 -4.57 1.66 -5.75
N SER A 110 -5.74 1.82 -5.10
CA SER A 110 -6.96 2.33 -5.70
C SER A 110 -7.49 3.47 -4.88
N TYR A 111 -7.91 4.55 -5.54
CA TYR A 111 -8.47 5.73 -4.90
C TYR A 111 -9.35 6.50 -5.88
N GLU A 112 -10.17 7.37 -5.33
CA GLU A 112 -10.93 8.36 -6.08
C GLU A 112 -10.19 9.70 -6.05
N ASN A 113 -10.07 10.33 -7.21
CA ASN A 113 -9.73 11.74 -7.33
C ASN A 113 -10.92 12.50 -7.94
N GLU A 114 -10.78 13.81 -8.13
CA GLU A 114 -11.87 14.69 -8.58
C GLU A 114 -12.54 14.24 -9.89
N ASN A 115 -11.83 13.50 -10.75
CA ASN A 115 -12.27 13.22 -12.11
C ASN A 115 -12.55 11.74 -12.39
N LYS A 116 -12.03 10.81 -11.56
CA LYS A 116 -12.17 9.36 -11.79
C LYS A 116 -11.71 8.51 -10.60
N ARG A 117 -12.06 7.23 -10.66
CA ARG A 117 -11.39 6.16 -9.91
C ARG A 117 -10.08 5.78 -10.60
N VAL A 118 -9.00 5.69 -9.84
CA VAL A 118 -7.69 5.22 -10.27
C VAL A 118 -7.42 3.87 -9.61
N SER A 119 -6.81 2.91 -10.33
CA SER A 119 -6.40 1.62 -9.76
C SER A 119 -5.12 1.11 -10.44
N GLU A 120 -4.00 1.33 -9.76
CA GLU A 120 -2.65 1.05 -10.27
C GLU A 120 -1.92 0.06 -9.36
N VAL A 121 -0.82 -0.50 -9.89
CA VAL A 121 0.17 -1.22 -9.09
C VAL A 121 1.48 -0.46 -9.24
N TYR A 122 2.19 -0.21 -8.15
CA TYR A 122 3.48 0.45 -8.13
C TYR A 122 4.58 -0.50 -7.65
N ARG A 123 5.79 -0.35 -8.20
CA ARG A 123 6.98 -0.95 -7.61
C ARG A 123 7.47 -0.05 -6.48
N ILE A 124 7.77 -0.67 -5.34
CA ILE A 124 8.28 -0.01 -4.15
C ILE A 124 9.67 -0.57 -3.93
N HIS A 125 10.67 0.26 -4.16
CA HIS A 125 12.06 -0.14 -3.96
C HIS A 125 12.42 -0.11 -2.48
N TYR A 126 13.28 -1.05 -2.10
CA TYR A 126 14.00 -0.97 -0.84
C TYR A 126 15.31 -0.23 -1.10
N GLU A 127 15.47 0.93 -0.47
CA GLU A 127 16.72 1.68 -0.50
C GLU A 127 17.49 1.33 0.77
N ASN A 128 18.62 0.64 0.61
CA ASN A 128 19.60 0.31 1.65
C ASN A 128 20.55 1.49 1.89
#